data_AF-A0A4V3JQN8-F1
#
_entry.id   AF-A0A4V3JQN8-F1
#
_cell.length_a   1.000
_cell.length_b   1.000
_cell.length_c   1.000
_cell.angle_alpha   90.00
_cell.angle_beta   90.00
_cell.angle_gamma   90.00
#
_symmetry.space_group_name_H-M   'P 1'
#
loop_
_entity.id
_entity.type
_entity.pdbx_description
1 polymer ?
#
loop_
_entity_poly.entity_id
_entity_poly.type
_entity_poly.pdbx_seq_one_letter_code
_entity_poly.pdbx_strand_id
1 'polypeptide(L)'
;MVLKVETGKSKQILGDVIFELQNHSDSMHWFLTYERLAELLEIRKEDCLRRLYQFKSSKPQMSLSGGFHEVDGEYLIDFLSELLDIDDIPNDFLRAGIFFSERPLYELRESYKSLIQRTIENHRLDKELLLLLATATIDFDDAVDSYLMDKFEIAFFVNRSIHFFLESQEIQPEYGAEEFLREYLNALIPTKILNFRDITKEFRDRTYYELFGRIRSDKPKKKKPKKKIDLEFEELLAFFDLDIESTIVDVKKKFKLLLKKYHPDINKKGEEMTKKIIIKYNRLIALFNEK
;
A
#
# COMPACT_ATOMS: atom_id res chain seq x y z
N MET A 1 3.20 -29.43 41.61
CA MET A 1 4.42 -29.81 40.87
C MET A 1 4.10 -30.36 39.47
N VAL A 2 2.99 -31.07 39.27
CA VAL A 2 2.57 -31.64 37.96
C VAL A 2 2.22 -30.57 36.90
N LEU A 3 1.42 -29.55 37.26
CA LEU A 3 1.04 -28.45 36.35
C LEU A 3 2.24 -27.70 35.74
N LYS A 4 3.34 -27.53 36.49
CA LYS A 4 4.55 -26.84 35.99
C LYS A 4 5.33 -27.64 34.94
N VAL A 5 5.21 -28.97 34.96
CA VAL A 5 5.91 -29.88 34.03
C VAL A 5 5.13 -29.98 32.73
N GLU A 6 3.80 -30.04 32.80
CA GLU A 6 2.92 -30.03 31.62
C GLU A 6 3.00 -28.71 30.84
N THR A 7 3.08 -27.56 31.54
CA THR A 7 3.34 -26.27 30.89
C THR A 7 4.72 -26.18 30.24
N GLY A 8 5.72 -26.89 30.78
CA GLY A 8 7.07 -26.93 30.21
C GLY A 8 7.11 -27.71 28.89
N LYS A 9 6.46 -28.88 28.87
CA LYS A 9 6.37 -29.71 27.66
C LYS A 9 5.55 -29.03 26.56
N SER A 10 4.42 -28.42 26.92
CA SER A 10 3.56 -27.75 25.95
C SER A 10 4.25 -26.53 25.32
N LYS A 11 5.04 -25.77 26.10
CA LYS A 11 5.88 -24.68 25.57
C LYS A 11 7.03 -25.18 24.70
N GLN A 12 7.61 -26.33 25.03
CA GLN A 12 8.62 -26.96 24.19
C GLN A 12 8.05 -27.36 22.83
N ILE A 13 6.89 -28.02 22.82
CA ILE A 13 6.15 -28.39 21.60
C ILE A 13 5.83 -27.15 20.76
N LEU A 14 5.35 -26.07 21.39
CA LEU A 14 5.11 -24.80 20.70
C LEU A 14 6.39 -24.24 20.07
N GLY A 15 7.51 -24.27 20.81
CA GLY A 15 8.81 -23.87 20.29
C GLY A 15 9.27 -24.72 19.11
N ASP A 16 9.04 -26.03 19.15
CA ASP A 16 9.38 -26.95 18.06
C ASP A 16 8.54 -26.69 16.81
N VAL A 17 7.24 -26.37 16.98
CA VAL A 17 6.35 -25.97 15.87
C VAL A 17 6.81 -24.65 15.25
N ILE A 18 7.10 -23.65 16.08
CA ILE A 18 7.60 -22.34 15.66
C ILE A 18 8.93 -22.51 14.90
N PHE A 19 9.85 -23.33 15.43
CA PHE A 19 11.14 -23.60 14.79
C PHE A 19 10.98 -24.32 13.45
N GLU A 20 10.07 -25.29 13.35
CA GLU A 20 9.80 -25.97 12.08
C GLU A 20 9.27 -24.99 11.03
N LEU A 21 8.35 -24.10 11.42
CA LEU A 21 7.81 -23.07 10.55
C LEU A 21 8.89 -22.10 10.09
N GLN A 22 9.78 -21.67 10.99
CA GLN A 22 10.93 -20.81 10.67
C GLN A 22 11.90 -21.45 9.67
N ASN A 23 12.17 -22.76 9.79
CA ASN A 23 13.07 -23.45 8.87
C ASN A 23 12.50 -23.60 7.46
N HIS A 24 11.18 -23.56 7.31
CA HIS A 24 10.48 -23.72 6.04
C HIS A 24 9.87 -22.43 5.52
N SER A 25 9.99 -21.33 6.26
CA SER A 25 9.47 -20.03 5.86
C SER A 25 10.45 -19.32 4.92
N ASP A 26 9.97 -19.02 3.71
CA ASP A 26 10.61 -18.07 2.80
C ASP A 26 9.70 -16.84 2.71
N SER A 27 10.17 -15.68 3.16
CA SER A 27 9.37 -14.44 3.20
C SER A 27 7.97 -14.59 3.85
N MET A 28 7.87 -15.33 4.97
CA MET A 28 6.60 -15.71 5.63
C MET A 28 5.67 -16.69 4.87
N HIS A 29 6.06 -17.19 3.70
CA HIS A 29 5.35 -18.30 3.08
C HIS A 29 5.78 -19.61 3.72
N TRP A 30 4.88 -20.24 4.47
CA TRP A 30 5.11 -21.52 5.11
C TRP A 30 3.92 -22.45 4.92
N PHE A 31 4.20 -23.75 4.95
CA PHE A 31 3.18 -24.78 4.89
C PHE A 31 3.49 -25.88 5.89
N LEU A 32 2.54 -26.13 6.79
CA LEU A 32 2.65 -27.17 7.80
C LEU A 32 1.67 -28.30 7.52
N THR A 33 2.17 -29.45 7.09
CA THR A 33 1.33 -30.62 6.86
C THR A 33 0.75 -31.15 8.17
N TYR A 34 -0.44 -31.78 8.12
CA TYR A 34 -1.02 -32.41 9.31
C TYR A 34 -0.19 -33.59 9.82
N GLU A 35 0.56 -34.25 8.94
CA GLU A 35 1.50 -35.31 9.32
C GLU A 35 2.63 -34.75 10.17
N ARG A 36 3.27 -33.68 9.70
CA ARG A 36 4.36 -33.03 10.43
C ARG A 36 3.88 -32.41 11.74
N LEU A 37 2.71 -31.79 11.74
CA LEU A 37 2.08 -31.29 12.96
C LEU A 37 1.82 -32.41 13.98
N ALA A 38 1.34 -33.58 13.53
CA ALA A 38 1.12 -34.72 14.43
C ALA A 38 2.43 -35.24 15.03
N GLU A 39 3.52 -35.26 14.25
CA GLU A 39 4.86 -35.62 14.74
C GLU A 39 5.35 -34.63 15.80
N LEU A 40 5.24 -33.32 15.55
CA LEU A 40 5.67 -32.27 16.48
C LEU A 40 4.86 -32.27 17.78
N LEU A 41 3.56 -32.56 17.69
CA LEU A 41 2.67 -32.70 18.84
C LEU A 41 2.86 -34.03 19.60
N GLU A 42 3.72 -34.94 19.11
CA GLU A 42 3.93 -36.30 19.64
C GLU A 42 2.63 -37.13 19.76
N ILE A 43 1.67 -36.92 18.85
CA ILE A 43 0.38 -37.63 18.83
C ILE A 43 0.25 -38.51 17.59
N ARG A 44 -0.61 -39.52 17.66
CA ARG A 44 -0.94 -40.32 16.48
C ARG A 44 -1.64 -39.45 15.44
N LYS A 45 -1.27 -39.64 14.17
CA LYS A 45 -1.88 -38.94 13.03
C LYS A 45 -3.41 -38.98 13.04
N GLU A 46 -3.99 -40.12 13.37
CA GLU A 46 -5.45 -40.30 13.44
C GLU A 46 -6.10 -39.43 14.52
N ASP A 47 -5.45 -39.29 15.67
CA ASP A 47 -5.93 -38.48 16.78
C ASP A 47 -5.80 -36.98 16.47
N CYS A 48 -4.70 -36.59 15.81
CA CYS A 48 -4.51 -35.23 15.31
C CYS A 48 -5.61 -34.83 14.32
N LEU A 49 -5.86 -35.68 13.32
CA LEU A 49 -6.92 -35.46 12.34
C LEU A 49 -8.30 -35.39 12.99
N ARG A 50 -8.59 -36.27 13.97
CA ARG A 50 -9.86 -36.24 14.71
C ARG A 50 -10.06 -34.90 15.42
N ARG A 51 -9.02 -34.38 16.09
CA ARG A 51 -9.07 -33.07 16.75
C ARG A 51 -9.24 -31.93 15.74
N LEU A 52 -8.57 -31.98 14.60
CA LEU A 52 -8.76 -31.00 13.52
C LEU A 52 -10.19 -31.00 12.96
N TYR A 53 -10.80 -32.18 12.78
CA TYR A 53 -12.19 -32.27 12.34
C TYR A 53 -13.17 -31.73 13.38
N GLN A 54 -12.92 -31.97 14.68
CA GLN A 54 -13.69 -31.38 15.77
C GLN A 54 -13.53 -29.85 15.80
N PHE A 55 -12.30 -29.34 15.68
CA PHE A 55 -12.02 -27.91 15.60
C PHE A 55 -12.73 -27.25 14.40
N LYS A 56 -12.66 -27.86 13.22
CA LYS A 56 -13.39 -27.41 12.03
C LYS A 56 -14.90 -27.34 12.23
N SER A 57 -15.48 -28.26 13.01
CA SER A 57 -16.91 -28.23 13.30
C SER A 57 -17.32 -26.95 14.05
N SER A 58 -16.40 -26.36 14.80
CA SER A 58 -16.57 -25.05 15.45
C SER A 58 -16.24 -23.86 14.53
N LYS A 59 -15.42 -24.07 13.49
CA LYS A 59 -14.99 -23.04 12.52
C LYS A 59 -15.19 -23.50 11.06
N PRO A 60 -16.43 -23.39 10.52
CA PRO A 60 -16.78 -23.96 9.21
C PRO A 60 -16.12 -23.29 8.00
N GLN A 61 -15.50 -22.13 8.17
CA GLN A 61 -14.80 -21.41 7.10
C GLN A 61 -13.40 -21.98 6.78
N MET A 62 -12.88 -22.89 7.62
CA MET A 62 -11.57 -23.49 7.41
C MET A 62 -11.59 -24.54 6.27
N SER A 63 -10.75 -24.34 5.26
CA SER A 63 -10.48 -25.35 4.23
C SER A 63 -9.46 -26.38 4.71
N LEU A 64 -9.73 -27.67 4.47
CA LEU A 64 -8.76 -28.73 4.76
C LEU A 64 -7.98 -29.04 3.48
N SER A 65 -6.82 -28.41 3.30
CA SER A 65 -5.92 -28.61 2.16
C SER A 65 -4.75 -29.56 2.47
N GLY A 66 -4.89 -30.42 3.49
CA GLY A 66 -3.83 -31.36 3.90
C GLY A 66 -2.76 -30.75 4.81
N GLY A 67 -2.88 -29.47 5.15
CA GLY A 67 -2.01 -28.73 6.07
C GLY A 67 -2.60 -27.36 6.43
N PHE A 68 -1.78 -26.55 7.11
CA PHE A 68 -2.02 -25.13 7.33
C PHE A 68 -1.10 -24.31 6.43
N HIS A 69 -1.66 -23.29 5.80
CA HIS A 69 -0.92 -22.25 5.07
C HIS A 69 -0.76 -20.99 5.93
N GLU A 70 0.05 -20.04 5.47
CA GLU A 70 0.23 -18.73 6.09
C GLU A 70 -1.10 -17.98 6.27
N VAL A 71 -2.02 -18.14 5.32
CA VAL A 71 -3.37 -17.54 5.34
C VAL A 71 -4.24 -18.15 6.44
N ASP A 72 -3.96 -19.39 6.83
CA ASP A 72 -4.65 -20.12 7.90
C ASP A 72 -3.98 -19.92 9.27
N GLY A 73 -3.03 -18.99 9.39
CA GLY A 73 -2.24 -18.78 10.60
C GLY A 73 -3.08 -18.54 11.87
N GLU A 74 -4.20 -17.80 11.77
CA GLU A 74 -5.12 -17.62 12.89
C GLU A 74 -5.74 -18.96 13.34
N TYR A 75 -6.13 -19.83 12.39
CA TYR A 75 -6.68 -21.14 12.71
C TYR A 75 -5.64 -22.07 13.33
N LEU A 76 -4.38 -21.99 12.90
CA LEU A 76 -3.29 -22.76 13.51
C LEU A 76 -3.06 -22.33 14.96
N ILE A 77 -3.00 -21.01 15.20
CA ILE A 77 -2.80 -20.46 16.54
C ILE A 77 -3.94 -20.85 17.48
N ASP A 78 -5.18 -20.73 17.04
CA ASP A 78 -6.36 -21.11 17.81
C ASP A 78 -6.37 -22.62 18.10
N PHE A 79 -6.05 -23.44 17.10
CA PHE A 79 -5.95 -24.89 17.27
C PHE A 79 -4.87 -25.28 18.29
N LEU A 80 -3.69 -24.66 18.22
CA LEU A 80 -2.62 -24.89 19.18
C LEU A 80 -2.99 -24.39 20.58
N SER A 81 -3.73 -23.29 20.69
CA SER A 81 -4.17 -22.75 21.98
C SER A 81 -5.15 -23.70 22.67
N GLU A 82 -6.13 -24.23 21.93
CA GLU A 82 -7.06 -25.24 22.44
C GLU A 82 -6.35 -26.57 22.78
N LEU A 83 -5.35 -26.97 21.99
CA LEU A 83 -4.71 -28.27 22.15
C LEU A 83 -3.65 -28.30 23.27
N LEU A 84 -2.91 -27.20 23.44
CA LEU A 84 -1.81 -27.08 24.39
C LEU A 84 -2.21 -26.40 25.70
N ASP A 85 -3.43 -25.82 25.77
CA ASP A 85 -3.92 -25.05 26.93
C ASP A 85 -2.94 -23.92 27.32
N ILE A 86 -2.39 -23.24 26.30
CA ILE A 86 -1.46 -22.13 26.46
C ILE A 86 -2.16 -20.84 26.07
N ASP A 87 -2.12 -19.89 27.00
CA ASP A 87 -2.46 -18.49 26.75
C ASP A 87 -1.31 -17.78 26.02
N ASP A 88 -1.66 -16.84 25.15
CA ASP A 88 -0.72 -15.91 24.49
C ASP A 88 0.16 -16.46 23.35
N ILE A 89 -0.23 -17.61 22.76
CA ILE A 89 0.36 -18.13 21.51
C ILE A 89 0.47 -17.09 20.38
N PRO A 90 -0.53 -16.19 20.16
CA PRO A 90 -0.40 -15.16 19.12
C PRO A 90 0.85 -14.28 19.28
N ASN A 91 1.24 -13.95 20.51
CA ASN A 91 2.43 -13.13 20.76
C ASN A 91 3.73 -13.91 20.52
N ASP A 92 3.76 -15.21 20.83
CA ASP A 92 4.92 -16.06 20.55
C ASP A 92 5.14 -16.19 19.03
N PHE A 93 4.08 -16.37 18.25
CA PHE A 93 4.13 -16.37 16.78
C PHE A 93 4.55 -15.00 16.21
N LEU A 94 4.10 -13.90 16.82
CA LEU A 94 4.48 -12.54 16.44
C LEU A 94 5.97 -12.29 16.68
N ARG A 95 6.47 -12.63 17.88
CA ARG A 95 7.89 -12.46 18.26
C ARG A 95 8.82 -13.31 17.42
N ALA A 96 8.37 -14.50 17.05
CA ALA A 96 9.10 -15.39 16.16
C ALA A 96 9.12 -14.90 14.70
N GLY A 97 8.32 -13.88 14.36
CA GLY A 97 8.26 -13.35 13.00
C GLY A 97 7.66 -14.35 12.02
N ILE A 98 6.64 -15.14 12.43
CA ILE A 98 5.99 -16.19 11.61
C ILE A 98 4.56 -15.80 11.20
N PHE A 99 3.86 -15.04 12.05
CA PHE A 99 2.51 -14.59 11.75
C PHE A 99 2.24 -13.20 12.34
N PHE A 100 1.60 -12.34 11.54
CA PHE A 100 1.14 -11.03 11.97
C PHE A 100 -0.39 -10.94 11.88
N SER A 101 -1.04 -10.75 13.03
CA SER A 101 -2.48 -10.46 13.05
C SER A 101 -2.76 -9.00 12.63
N GLU A 102 -4.03 -8.67 12.38
CA GLU A 102 -4.43 -7.35 11.89
C GLU A 102 -4.06 -6.21 12.86
N ARG A 103 -4.03 -6.47 14.17
CA ARG A 103 -3.71 -5.45 15.18
C ARG A 103 -2.24 -5.00 15.12
N PRO A 104 -1.23 -5.88 15.21
CA PRO A 104 0.17 -5.52 14.96
C PRO A 104 0.37 -4.81 13.61
N LEU A 105 -0.28 -5.27 12.54
CA LEU A 105 -0.21 -4.64 11.23
C LEU A 105 -0.83 -3.24 11.21
N TYR A 106 -1.90 -3.00 11.99
CA TYR A 106 -2.46 -1.68 12.20
C TYR A 106 -1.47 -0.76 12.93
N GLU A 107 -0.82 -1.25 13.97
CA GLU A 107 0.20 -0.48 14.72
C GLU A 107 1.39 -0.11 13.81
N LEU A 108 1.83 -1.00 12.93
CA LEU A 108 2.84 -0.69 11.92
C LEU A 108 2.38 0.43 10.97
N ARG A 109 1.13 0.39 10.50
CA ARG A 109 0.56 1.44 9.63
C ARG A 109 0.53 2.80 10.33
N GLU A 110 0.14 2.84 11.60
CA GLU A 110 0.12 4.09 12.38
C GLU A 110 1.53 4.59 12.71
N SER A 111 2.47 3.69 12.98
CA SER A 111 3.89 4.04 13.14
C SER A 111 4.46 4.69 11.87
N TYR A 112 4.16 4.11 10.70
CA TYR A 112 4.57 4.66 9.41
C TYR A 112 4.03 6.08 9.16
N LYS A 113 2.72 6.29 9.39
CA LYS A 113 2.11 7.63 9.26
C LYS A 113 2.74 8.63 10.21
N SER A 114 2.89 8.24 11.48
CA SER A 114 3.47 9.07 12.53
C SER A 114 4.90 9.47 12.22
N LEU A 115 5.70 8.54 11.66
CA LEU A 115 7.07 8.82 11.25
C LEU A 115 7.12 9.89 10.17
N ILE A 116 6.31 9.74 9.10
CA ILE A 116 6.24 10.73 8.02
C ILE A 116 5.84 12.11 8.56
N GLN A 117 4.78 12.18 9.36
CA GLN A 117 4.28 13.43 9.93
C GLN A 117 5.35 14.12 10.78
N ARG A 118 5.98 13.39 11.70
CA ARG A 118 7.05 13.95 12.56
C ARG A 118 8.27 14.39 11.76
N THR A 119 8.68 13.63 10.75
CA THR A 119 9.83 14.01 9.91
C THR A 119 9.53 15.28 9.12
N ILE A 120 8.33 15.40 8.57
CA ILE A 120 7.90 16.58 7.81
C ILE A 120 7.69 17.80 8.72
N GLU A 121 7.17 17.62 9.93
CA GLU A 121 7.00 18.69 10.91
C GLU A 121 8.33 19.32 11.33
N ASN A 122 9.36 18.49 11.52
CA ASN A 122 10.69 18.92 11.90
C ASN A 122 11.53 19.41 10.70
N HIS A 123 11.03 19.24 9.48
CA HIS A 123 11.73 19.66 8.28
C HIS A 123 11.72 21.18 8.13
N ARG A 124 12.90 21.75 7.86
CA ARG A 124 13.03 23.18 7.59
C ARG A 124 12.55 23.47 6.17
N LEU A 125 11.38 24.10 6.07
CA LEU A 125 10.76 24.47 4.81
C LEU A 125 11.66 25.40 3.99
N ASP A 126 12.00 24.97 2.78
CA ASP A 126 12.61 25.81 1.76
C ASP A 126 11.51 26.51 0.97
N LYS A 127 11.18 27.72 1.44
CA LYS A 127 10.07 28.53 0.92
C LYS A 127 10.30 28.96 -0.52
N GLU A 128 11.55 29.20 -0.92
CA GLU A 128 11.88 29.67 -2.26
C GLU A 128 11.69 28.56 -3.29
N LEU A 129 12.21 27.36 -2.99
CA LEU A 129 12.02 26.19 -3.85
C LEU A 129 10.54 25.84 -3.99
N LEU A 130 9.78 25.83 -2.89
CA LEU A 130 8.37 25.48 -2.94
C LEU A 130 7.54 26.53 -3.68
N LEU A 131 7.86 27.82 -3.50
CA LEU A 131 7.22 28.89 -4.27
C LEU A 131 7.50 28.75 -5.77
N LEU A 132 8.75 28.44 -6.14
CA LEU A 132 9.13 28.17 -7.54
C LEU A 132 8.29 27.02 -8.12
N LEU A 133 8.22 25.89 -7.41
CA LEU A 133 7.42 24.73 -7.82
C LEU A 133 5.93 25.07 -7.92
N ALA A 134 5.39 25.85 -6.97
CA ALA A 134 4.00 26.28 -6.97
C ALA A 134 3.67 27.20 -8.15
N THR A 135 4.63 28.03 -8.61
CA THR A 135 4.44 28.86 -9.82
C THR A 135 4.54 28.06 -11.12
N ALA A 136 5.32 26.98 -11.11
CA ALA A 136 5.53 26.11 -12.27
C ALA A 136 4.41 25.06 -12.46
N THR A 137 3.59 24.82 -11.44
CA THR A 137 2.52 23.81 -11.44
C THR A 137 1.14 24.46 -11.40
N ILE A 138 0.15 23.77 -11.96
CA ILE A 138 -1.26 24.25 -11.96
C ILE A 138 -1.91 23.99 -10.59
N ASP A 139 -1.49 22.92 -9.91
CA ASP A 139 -2.04 22.51 -8.62
C ASP A 139 -0.96 22.60 -7.52
N PHE A 140 -1.29 23.28 -6.43
CA PHE A 140 -0.38 23.40 -5.29
C PHE A 140 -0.05 22.05 -4.66
N ASP A 141 -0.99 21.10 -4.70
CA ASP A 141 -0.73 19.75 -4.21
C ASP A 141 0.37 19.04 -5.00
N ASP A 142 0.43 19.26 -6.31
CA ASP A 142 1.47 18.66 -7.16
C ASP A 142 2.84 19.33 -6.92
N ALA A 143 2.85 20.63 -6.57
CA ALA A 143 4.05 21.33 -6.13
C ALA A 143 4.62 20.74 -4.83
N VAL A 144 3.74 20.51 -3.85
CA VAL A 144 4.14 19.93 -2.56
C VAL A 144 4.55 18.48 -2.73
N ASP A 145 3.89 17.70 -3.59
CA ASP A 145 4.32 16.33 -3.92
C ASP A 145 5.74 16.34 -4.46
N SER A 146 6.01 17.18 -5.45
CA SER A 146 7.33 17.30 -6.08
C SER A 146 8.40 17.72 -5.07
N TYR A 147 8.06 18.67 -4.19
CA TYR A 147 8.95 19.12 -3.11
C TYR A 147 9.27 17.97 -2.13
N LEU A 148 8.25 17.24 -1.67
CA LEU A 148 8.44 16.18 -0.70
C LEU A 148 9.16 14.97 -1.31
N MET A 149 8.91 14.64 -2.57
CA MET A 149 9.62 13.56 -3.28
C MET A 149 11.10 13.90 -3.53
N ASP A 150 11.45 15.19 -3.67
CA ASP A 150 12.85 15.63 -3.76
C ASP A 150 13.59 15.53 -2.41
N LYS A 151 12.88 15.76 -1.30
CA LYS A 151 13.49 15.77 0.05
C LYS A 151 13.43 14.44 0.78
N PHE A 152 12.48 13.58 0.45
CA PHE A 152 12.23 12.35 1.18
C PHE A 152 12.04 11.16 0.25
N GLU A 153 12.78 10.10 0.53
CA GLU A 153 12.61 8.82 -0.13
C GLU A 153 11.58 7.96 0.61
N ILE A 154 10.58 7.45 -0.13
CA ILE A 154 9.57 6.54 0.45
C ILE A 154 10.23 5.30 1.07
N ALA A 155 11.27 4.76 0.42
CA ALA A 155 12.02 3.62 0.90
C ALA A 155 12.64 3.85 2.29
N PHE A 156 13.10 5.07 2.57
CA PHE A 156 13.61 5.44 3.89
C PHE A 156 12.53 5.29 4.97
N PHE A 157 11.32 5.82 4.73
CA PHE A 157 10.21 5.72 5.69
C PHE A 157 9.76 4.28 5.90
N VAL A 158 9.69 3.48 4.84
CA VAL A 158 9.33 2.06 4.94
C VAL A 158 10.33 1.32 5.82
N ASN A 159 11.62 1.40 5.49
CA ASN A 159 12.67 0.69 6.23
C ASN A 159 12.73 1.12 7.69
N ARG A 160 12.64 2.44 7.94
CA ARG A 160 12.75 2.99 9.28
C ARG A 160 11.54 2.63 10.15
N SER A 161 10.35 2.59 9.57
CA SER A 161 9.12 2.18 10.28
C SER A 161 9.15 0.71 10.63
N ILE A 162 9.61 -0.15 9.71
CA ILE A 162 9.78 -1.59 9.95
C ILE A 162 10.80 -1.81 11.07
N HIS A 163 11.97 -1.17 11.00
CA HIS A 163 12.99 -1.27 12.05
C HIS A 163 12.44 -0.89 13.43
N PHE A 164 11.78 0.26 13.55
CA PHE A 164 11.21 0.69 14.83
C PHE A 164 10.11 -0.26 15.33
N PHE A 165 9.30 -0.79 14.42
CA PHE A 165 8.26 -1.74 14.76
C PHE A 165 8.84 -3.06 15.29
N LEU A 166 9.80 -3.66 14.58
CA LEU A 166 10.49 -4.89 14.97
C LEU A 166 11.20 -4.72 16.32
N GLU A 167 11.88 -3.59 16.52
CA GLU A 167 12.55 -3.27 17.78
C GLU A 167 11.56 -3.09 18.94
N SER A 168 10.43 -2.40 18.71
CA SER A 168 9.42 -2.15 19.75
C SER A 168 8.67 -3.40 20.20
N GLN A 169 8.53 -4.37 19.31
CA GLN A 169 7.79 -5.61 19.55
C GLN A 169 8.73 -6.80 19.84
N GLU A 170 10.05 -6.56 19.92
CA GLU A 170 11.08 -7.58 20.14
C GLU A 170 10.98 -8.75 19.13
N ILE A 171 10.65 -8.43 17.87
CA ILE A 171 10.45 -9.43 16.81
C ILE A 171 11.78 -9.76 16.16
N GLN A 172 12.05 -11.05 15.98
CA GLN A 172 13.22 -11.51 15.24
C GLN A 172 13.07 -11.16 13.76
N PRO A 173 13.98 -10.37 13.15
CA PRO A 173 13.93 -10.00 11.74
C PRO A 173 14.25 -11.17 10.80
N GLU A 174 14.80 -12.25 11.38
CA GLU A 174 15.16 -13.49 10.70
C GLU A 174 13.91 -14.14 10.07
N TYR A 175 14.11 -15.05 9.11
CA TYR A 175 13.01 -15.83 8.50
C TYR A 175 12.03 -15.03 7.62
N GLY A 176 12.45 -13.87 7.12
CA GLY A 176 11.72 -13.14 6.08
C GLY A 176 10.63 -12.19 6.58
N ALA A 177 10.52 -11.99 7.90
CA ALA A 177 9.58 -11.05 8.50
C ALA A 177 9.76 -9.61 7.99
N GLU A 178 11.01 -9.16 7.81
CA GLU A 178 11.29 -7.81 7.27
C GLU A 178 10.79 -7.66 5.82
N GLU A 179 11.00 -8.69 5.00
CA GLU A 179 10.59 -8.70 3.59
C GLU A 179 9.07 -8.70 3.46
N PHE A 180 8.38 -9.53 4.24
CA PHE A 180 6.93 -9.53 4.33
C PHE A 180 6.38 -8.15 4.71
N LEU A 181 6.90 -7.51 5.77
CA LEU A 181 6.42 -6.20 6.21
C LEU A 181 6.70 -5.11 5.16
N ARG A 182 7.81 -5.22 4.43
CA ARG A 182 8.16 -4.34 3.32
C ARG A 182 7.19 -4.49 2.16
N GLU A 183 6.88 -5.71 1.75
CA GLU A 183 5.89 -6.00 0.71
C GLU A 183 4.50 -5.51 1.13
N TYR A 184 4.09 -5.79 2.38
CA TYR A 184 2.83 -5.34 2.95
C TYR A 184 2.68 -3.80 2.89
N LEU A 185 3.69 -3.05 3.36
CA LEU A 185 3.64 -1.59 3.30
C LEU A 185 3.64 -1.07 1.85
N ASN A 186 4.48 -1.64 0.99
CA ASN A 186 4.55 -1.25 -0.43
C ASN A 186 3.24 -1.51 -1.18
N ALA A 187 2.53 -2.60 -0.86
CA ALA A 187 1.22 -2.88 -1.41
C ALA A 187 0.16 -1.86 -0.96
N LEU A 188 0.32 -1.28 0.23
CA LEU A 188 -0.63 -0.33 0.81
C LEU A 188 -0.37 1.14 0.45
N ILE A 189 0.88 1.53 0.17
CA ILE A 189 1.25 2.90 -0.25
C ILE A 189 0.40 3.44 -1.42
N PRO A 190 0.15 2.69 -2.52
CA PRO A 190 -0.67 3.19 -3.63
C PRO A 190 -2.18 3.21 -3.32
N THR A 191 -2.60 2.62 -2.19
CA THR A 191 -4.01 2.54 -1.81
C THR A 191 -4.47 3.76 -1.03
N LYS A 192 -5.78 3.86 -0.75
CA LYS A 192 -6.34 4.92 0.11
C LYS A 192 -5.95 4.79 1.58
N ILE A 193 -5.30 3.69 1.99
CA ILE A 193 -4.97 3.43 3.40
C ILE A 193 -3.70 4.18 3.82
N LEU A 194 -2.68 4.19 2.96
CA LEU A 194 -1.40 4.87 3.18
C LEU A 194 -1.11 5.93 2.11
N ASN A 195 -2.15 6.61 1.63
CA ASN A 195 -1.98 7.65 0.63
C ASN A 195 -1.15 8.82 1.20
N PHE A 196 0.01 9.06 0.59
CA PHE A 196 0.95 10.08 1.03
C PHE A 196 0.32 11.49 1.09
N ARG A 197 -0.61 11.83 0.19
CA ARG A 197 -1.31 13.13 0.20
C ARG A 197 -2.18 13.29 1.44
N ASP A 198 -2.85 12.22 1.86
CA ASP A 198 -3.71 12.24 3.04
C ASP A 198 -2.87 12.36 4.32
N ILE A 199 -1.75 11.63 4.39
CA ILE A 199 -0.81 11.69 5.53
C ILE A 199 -0.22 13.10 5.69
N THR A 200 0.05 13.78 4.57
CA THR A 200 0.71 15.10 4.53
C THR A 200 -0.25 16.28 4.41
N LYS A 201 -1.55 16.05 4.58
CA LYS A 201 -2.58 17.07 4.39
C LYS A 201 -2.37 18.32 5.26
N GLU A 202 -2.14 18.12 6.55
CA GLU A 202 -1.92 19.23 7.49
C GLU A 202 -0.70 20.07 7.12
N PHE A 203 0.39 19.42 6.71
CA PHE A 203 1.58 20.10 6.22
C PHE A 203 1.29 20.94 4.98
N ARG A 204 0.51 20.42 4.01
CA ARG A 204 0.12 21.16 2.80
C ARG A 204 -0.66 22.42 3.15
N ASP A 205 -1.65 22.28 4.02
CA ASP A 205 -2.52 23.39 4.41
C ASP A 205 -1.75 24.47 5.18
N ARG A 206 -0.89 24.05 6.13
CA ARG A 206 0.01 24.96 6.87
C ARG A 206 0.94 25.71 5.92
N THR A 207 1.57 24.99 5.01
CA THR A 207 2.53 25.55 4.05
C THR A 207 1.86 26.51 3.07
N TYR A 208 0.66 26.17 2.59
CA TYR A 208 -0.14 27.06 1.75
C TYR A 208 -0.45 28.37 2.47
N TYR A 209 -0.87 28.29 3.73
CA TYR A 209 -1.11 29.47 4.56
C TYR A 209 0.17 30.29 4.77
N GLU A 210 1.30 29.66 5.04
CA GLU A 210 2.58 30.36 5.22
C GLU A 210 3.06 31.10 3.96
N LEU A 211 2.80 30.55 2.77
CA LEU A 211 3.24 31.13 1.49
C LEU A 211 2.27 32.22 0.98
N PHE A 212 0.97 32.01 1.14
CA PHE A 212 -0.05 32.87 0.51
C PHE A 212 -0.91 33.67 1.50
N GLY A 213 -0.76 33.43 2.80
CA GLY A 213 -1.50 34.14 3.86
C GLY A 213 -3.01 33.87 3.85
N ARG A 214 -3.47 32.80 3.19
CA ARG A 214 -4.90 32.46 3.03
C ARG A 214 -5.12 31.00 3.33
N ILE A 215 -6.26 30.71 3.95
CA ILE A 215 -6.71 29.32 4.15
C ILE A 215 -7.16 28.79 2.79
N ARG A 216 -6.73 27.57 2.46
CA ARG A 216 -7.06 26.93 1.19
C ARG A 216 -8.57 26.67 1.14
N SER A 217 -9.26 27.27 0.17
CA SER A 217 -10.66 26.93 -0.08
C SER A 217 -10.73 25.56 -0.73
N ASP A 218 -11.51 24.64 -0.17
CA ASP A 218 -11.80 23.35 -0.82
C ASP A 218 -12.25 23.61 -2.26
N LYS A 219 -11.59 22.94 -3.24
CA LYS A 219 -12.02 23.02 -4.64
C LYS A 219 -13.49 22.63 -4.68
N PRO A 220 -14.40 23.48 -5.22
CA PRO A 220 -15.80 23.10 -5.34
C PRO A 220 -15.87 21.82 -6.15
N LYS A 221 -16.49 20.76 -5.59
CA LYS A 221 -16.75 19.51 -6.30
C LYS A 221 -17.44 19.86 -7.61
N LYS A 222 -16.72 19.82 -8.73
CA LYS A 222 -17.27 20.11 -10.06
C LYS A 222 -18.41 19.12 -10.32
N LYS A 223 -19.65 19.58 -10.21
CA LYS A 223 -20.83 18.83 -10.65
C LYS A 223 -20.71 18.66 -12.17
N LYS A 224 -20.44 17.42 -12.63
CA LYS A 224 -20.36 17.09 -14.06
C LYS A 224 -21.69 17.47 -14.77
N PRO A 225 -21.70 18.36 -15.78
CA PRO A 225 -22.85 18.51 -16.66
C PRO A 225 -22.80 17.41 -17.73
N LYS A 226 -23.46 16.29 -17.49
CA LYS A 226 -23.41 15.06 -18.33
C LYS A 226 -23.94 15.19 -19.77
N LYS A 227 -24.44 16.33 -20.23
CA LYS A 227 -25.03 16.50 -21.58
C LYS A 227 -24.26 17.40 -22.56
N LYS A 228 -23.33 18.25 -22.09
CA LYS A 228 -22.51 19.10 -22.97
C LYS A 228 -21.20 18.43 -23.42
N ILE A 229 -20.77 17.39 -22.70
CA ILE A 229 -19.48 16.75 -22.88
C ILE A 229 -19.42 15.94 -24.20
N ASP A 230 -20.51 15.30 -24.62
CA ASP A 230 -20.51 14.48 -25.83
C ASP A 230 -20.38 15.31 -27.12
N LEU A 231 -21.06 16.46 -27.23
CA LEU A 231 -20.93 17.36 -28.39
C LEU A 231 -19.52 17.99 -28.47
N GLU A 232 -18.96 18.43 -27.34
CA GLU A 232 -17.60 18.99 -27.30
C GLU A 232 -16.54 17.94 -27.64
N PHE A 233 -16.75 16.68 -27.23
CA PHE A 233 -15.87 15.58 -27.54
C PHE A 233 -15.86 15.25 -29.04
N GLU A 234 -17.03 15.20 -29.68
CA GLU A 234 -17.18 14.99 -31.12
C GLU A 234 -16.53 16.12 -31.94
N GLU A 235 -16.74 17.39 -31.56
CA GLU A 235 -16.12 18.55 -32.23
C GLU A 235 -14.58 18.56 -32.12
N LEU A 236 -14.05 18.07 -30.99
CA LEU A 236 -12.61 17.98 -30.78
C LEU A 236 -12.00 16.81 -31.55
N LEU A 237 -12.66 15.66 -31.61
CA LEU A 237 -12.24 14.54 -32.45
C LEU A 237 -12.24 14.91 -33.94
N ALA A 238 -13.27 15.60 -34.40
CA ALA A 238 -13.34 16.13 -35.77
C ALA A 238 -12.19 17.10 -36.09
N PHE A 239 -11.75 17.93 -35.12
CA PHE A 239 -10.61 18.82 -35.33
C PHE A 239 -9.28 18.09 -35.54
N PHE A 240 -9.13 16.88 -34.99
CA PHE A 240 -7.93 16.06 -35.15
C PHE A 240 -8.03 15.03 -36.29
N ASP A 241 -9.14 15.04 -37.04
CA ASP A 241 -9.51 14.01 -38.03
C ASP A 241 -9.43 12.60 -37.42
N LEU A 242 -10.11 12.41 -36.28
CA LEU A 242 -10.15 11.16 -35.52
C LEU A 242 -11.59 10.67 -35.34
N ASP A 243 -11.78 9.35 -35.41
CA ASP A 243 -13.07 8.70 -35.21
C ASP A 243 -13.39 8.52 -33.72
N ILE A 244 -14.66 8.23 -33.40
CA ILE A 244 -15.18 8.08 -32.03
C ILE A 244 -14.51 6.92 -31.27
N GLU A 245 -14.00 5.91 -31.99
CA GLU A 245 -13.29 4.75 -31.43
C GLU A 245 -11.78 4.99 -31.22
N SER A 246 -11.28 6.21 -31.52
CA SER A 246 -9.84 6.51 -31.42
C SER A 246 -9.35 6.47 -29.97
N THR A 247 -8.16 5.92 -29.75
CA THR A 247 -7.56 5.83 -28.42
C THR A 247 -6.75 7.09 -28.08
N ILE A 248 -6.40 7.26 -26.80
CA ILE A 248 -5.48 8.32 -26.34
C ILE A 248 -4.14 8.27 -27.11
N VAL A 249 -3.71 7.08 -27.54
CA VAL A 249 -2.49 6.89 -28.33
C VAL A 249 -2.62 7.53 -29.71
N ASP A 250 -3.79 7.45 -30.34
CA ASP A 250 -4.04 8.01 -31.67
C ASP A 250 -4.15 9.54 -31.63
N VAL A 251 -4.76 10.08 -30.57
CA VAL A 251 -4.78 11.53 -30.29
C VAL A 251 -3.36 12.08 -30.12
N LYS A 252 -2.50 11.38 -29.35
CA LYS A 252 -1.09 11.73 -29.17
C LYS A 252 -0.31 11.70 -30.49
N LYS A 253 -0.57 10.71 -31.36
CA LYS A 253 0.06 10.62 -32.69
C LYS A 253 -0.35 11.78 -33.59
N LYS A 254 -1.64 12.10 -33.68
CA LYS A 254 -2.15 13.22 -34.49
C LYS A 254 -1.68 14.58 -33.98
N PHE A 255 -1.63 14.78 -32.67
CA PHE A 255 -1.07 15.99 -32.06
C PHE A 255 0.39 16.21 -32.46
N LYS A 256 1.23 15.17 -32.39
CA LYS A 256 2.64 15.25 -32.83
C LYS A 256 2.77 15.58 -34.32
N LEU A 257 1.90 15.05 -35.17
CA LEU A 257 1.89 15.37 -36.61
C LEU A 257 1.50 16.83 -36.87
N LEU A 258 0.46 17.33 -36.21
CA LEU A 258 0.01 18.71 -36.39
C LEU A 258 1.02 19.72 -35.83
N LEU A 259 1.65 19.44 -34.68
CA LEU A 259 2.72 20.29 -34.17
C LEU A 259 3.91 20.34 -35.12
N LYS A 260 4.36 19.20 -35.68
CA LYS A 260 5.46 19.21 -36.66
C LYS A 260 5.13 20.03 -37.92
N LYS A 261 3.85 20.14 -38.29
CA LYS A 261 3.40 20.88 -39.48
C LYS A 261 3.23 22.38 -39.22
N TYR A 262 2.79 22.74 -38.02
CA TYR A 262 2.41 24.12 -37.69
C TYR A 262 3.32 24.82 -36.68
N HIS A 263 4.37 24.15 -36.18
CA HIS A 263 5.31 24.74 -35.22
C HIS A 263 5.84 26.10 -35.71
N PRO A 264 5.88 27.14 -34.87
CA PRO A 264 6.34 28.47 -35.27
C PRO A 264 7.75 28.50 -35.86
N ASP A 265 8.63 27.59 -35.44
CA ASP A 265 9.98 27.44 -35.99
C ASP A 265 10.00 26.95 -37.45
N ILE A 266 8.95 26.23 -37.86
CA ILE A 266 8.81 25.66 -39.21
C ILE A 266 7.89 26.54 -40.06
N ASN A 267 6.87 27.15 -39.45
CA ASN A 267 5.93 28.06 -40.11
C ASN A 267 5.78 29.34 -39.28
N LYS A 268 6.37 30.43 -39.75
CA LYS A 268 6.36 31.75 -39.07
C LYS A 268 4.96 32.35 -38.83
N LYS A 269 3.91 31.82 -39.48
CA LYS A 269 2.50 32.19 -39.25
C LYS A 269 1.71 31.12 -38.47
N GLY A 270 2.40 30.09 -37.97
CA GLY A 270 1.82 28.92 -37.32
C GLY A 270 1.58 29.06 -35.81
N GLU A 271 1.96 30.19 -35.20
CA GLU A 271 1.86 30.39 -33.76
C GLU A 271 0.41 30.30 -33.24
N GLU A 272 -0.54 30.94 -33.92
CA GLU A 272 -1.96 30.89 -33.54
C GLU A 272 -2.56 29.49 -33.70
N MET A 273 -2.21 28.78 -34.79
CA MET A 273 -2.67 27.41 -34.98
C MET A 273 -2.03 26.44 -34.00
N THR A 274 -0.77 26.66 -33.64
CA THR A 274 -0.08 25.86 -32.61
C THR A 274 -0.75 26.03 -31.25
N LYS A 275 -1.06 27.27 -30.84
CA LYS A 275 -1.83 27.56 -29.62
C LYS A 275 -3.20 26.88 -29.66
N LYS A 276 -3.92 26.95 -30.79
CA LYS A 276 -5.23 26.32 -30.96
C LYS A 276 -5.15 24.79 -30.89
N ILE A 277 -4.12 24.17 -31.48
CA ILE A 277 -3.86 22.73 -31.43
C ILE A 277 -3.59 22.28 -29.99
N ILE A 278 -2.77 23.02 -29.24
CA ILE A 278 -2.43 22.70 -27.83
C ILE A 278 -3.67 22.81 -26.93
N ILE A 279 -4.44 23.88 -27.06
CA ILE A 279 -5.67 24.08 -26.26
C ILE A 279 -6.66 22.94 -26.51
N LYS A 280 -6.92 22.61 -27.79
CA LYS A 280 -7.86 21.54 -28.16
C LYS A 280 -7.36 20.16 -27.77
N TYR A 281 -6.06 19.90 -27.86
CA TYR A 281 -5.45 18.65 -27.42
C TYR A 281 -5.61 18.45 -25.91
N ASN A 282 -5.26 19.46 -25.11
CA ASN A 282 -5.39 19.40 -23.65
C ASN A 282 -6.84 19.20 -23.22
N ARG A 283 -7.78 19.85 -23.93
CA ARG A 283 -9.21 19.65 -23.68
C ARG A 283 -9.67 18.23 -24.02
N LEU A 284 -9.25 17.69 -25.17
CA LEU A 284 -9.61 16.34 -25.59
C LEU A 284 -9.04 15.27 -24.64
N ILE A 285 -7.79 15.42 -24.19
CA ILE A 285 -7.17 14.53 -23.19
C ILE A 285 -7.90 14.60 -21.85
N ALA A 286 -8.28 15.80 -21.40
CA ALA A 286 -9.08 15.95 -20.18
C ALA A 286 -10.42 15.21 -20.29
N LEU A 287 -11.10 15.28 -21.45
CA LEU A 287 -12.34 14.55 -21.68
C LEU A 287 -12.15 13.03 -21.73
N PHE A 288 -11.04 12.53 -22.26
CA PHE A 288 -10.69 11.10 -22.22
C PHE A 288 -10.45 10.58 -20.80
N ASN A 289 -9.87 11.40 -19.91
CA ASN A 289 -9.65 11.05 -18.51
C ASN A 289 -10.92 11.21 -17.63
N GLU A 290 -11.95 11.89 -18.15
CA GLU A 290 -13.23 12.12 -17.47
C GLU A 290 -14.31 11.08 -17.81
N LYS A 291 -14.13 10.29 -18.88
CA LYS A 291 -14.89 9.09 -19.22
C LYS A 291 -14.43 7.91 -18.37
#